data_AF-V4JPA0-F1
#
_entry.id   AF-V4JPA0-F1
#
_cell.length_a   1.000
_cell.length_b   1.000
_cell.length_c   1.000
_cell.angle_alpha   90.00
_cell.angle_beta   90.00
_cell.angle_gamma   90.00
#
_symmetry.space_group_name_H-M   'P 1'
#
loop_
_entity.id
_entity.type
_entity.pdbx_description
1 polymer ?
#
loop_
_entity_poly.entity_id
_entity_poly.type
_entity_poly.pdbx_seq_one_letter_code
_entity_poly.pdbx_strand_id
1 'polypeptide(L)'
;MRFRELLKFMEELDERTGYPVPAPKGFASEWSRGLGLGRSGNRRLLFTGALYQLVPYIEGTVDLLRAIERSGAAGWAALRVARVLSTGFDLSSLVRPDPELLGWSNRVLRSIAGLLRASGVEFDYVPELSDMYSGVLLRDYGLMEAFRRHAERVVNAIASAGYEEVIVVDPHTLDAVTNGYREALGRGLRAVSYLELVRPTSRVALRAAVHDSCVYARRLGIVELPRKLLREAGVEVVEPPRSGAWTYCCGGPLEALMPSLSQAVAQTRAKELRGASEAAITMCPICYINLRRASRGLGLRLLDIAEVLSGG
;
A
#
# COMPACT_ATOMS: atom_id res chain seq x y z
N MET A 1 -23.54 -9.13 -12.51
CA MET A 1 -23.82 -7.81 -13.10
C MET A 1 -23.23 -6.63 -12.30
N ARG A 2 -23.03 -6.76 -10.97
CA ARG A 2 -22.59 -5.70 -10.03
C ARG A 2 -21.08 -5.35 -10.07
N PHE A 3 -20.23 -6.35 -10.34
CA PHE A 3 -18.77 -6.25 -10.37
C PHE A 3 -18.21 -5.36 -11.49
N ARG A 4 -18.75 -5.48 -12.71
CA ARG A 4 -18.29 -4.72 -13.87
C ARG A 4 -18.50 -3.21 -13.70
N GLU A 5 -19.51 -2.80 -12.94
CA GLU A 5 -19.79 -1.38 -12.70
C GLU A 5 -18.78 -0.77 -11.73
N LEU A 6 -18.41 -1.49 -10.67
CA LEU A 6 -17.36 -1.08 -9.74
C LEU A 6 -16.02 -0.93 -10.47
N LEU A 7 -15.63 -1.93 -11.26
CA LEU A 7 -14.39 -1.88 -12.02
C LEU A 7 -14.34 -0.71 -13.01
N LYS A 8 -15.44 -0.46 -13.74
CA LYS A 8 -15.53 0.72 -14.62
C LYS A 8 -15.43 2.03 -13.85
N PHE A 9 -16.06 2.11 -12.68
CA PHE A 9 -15.95 3.30 -11.83
C PHE A 9 -14.52 3.54 -11.35
N MET A 10 -13.80 2.49 -10.97
CA MET A 10 -12.38 2.58 -10.60
C MET A 10 -11.51 3.07 -11.77
N GLU A 11 -11.74 2.53 -12.97
CA GLU A 11 -11.04 2.95 -14.19
C GLU A 11 -11.30 4.43 -14.51
N GLU A 12 -12.57 4.87 -14.52
CA GLU A 12 -12.94 6.27 -14.78
C GLU A 12 -12.37 7.22 -13.74
N LEU A 13 -12.32 6.79 -12.48
CA LEU A 13 -11.77 7.61 -11.41
C LEU A 13 -10.25 7.74 -11.56
N ASP A 14 -9.55 6.66 -11.87
CA ASP A 14 -8.12 6.66 -12.16
C ASP A 14 -7.77 7.58 -13.33
N GLU A 15 -8.54 7.51 -14.43
CA GLU A 15 -8.30 8.38 -15.59
C GLU A 15 -8.48 9.86 -15.26
N ARG A 16 -9.43 10.18 -14.37
CA ARG A 16 -9.75 11.55 -14.02
C ARG A 16 -8.85 12.14 -12.93
N THR A 17 -8.43 11.34 -11.96
CA THR A 17 -7.74 11.83 -10.75
C THR A 17 -6.34 11.27 -10.58
N GLY A 18 -5.98 10.20 -11.30
CA GLY A 18 -4.77 9.42 -11.07
C GLY A 18 -4.88 8.40 -9.94
N TYR A 19 -6.06 8.22 -9.34
CA TYR A 19 -6.26 7.29 -8.22
C TYR A 19 -7.52 6.44 -8.41
N PRO A 20 -7.50 5.14 -8.06
CA PRO A 20 -8.61 4.21 -8.33
C PRO A 20 -9.74 4.27 -7.29
N VAL A 21 -9.63 5.11 -6.26
CA VAL A 21 -10.64 5.30 -5.20
C VAL A 21 -10.80 6.80 -4.87
N PRO A 22 -11.96 7.24 -4.34
CA PRO A 22 -12.17 8.65 -4.03
C PRO A 22 -11.27 9.11 -2.88
N ALA A 23 -10.49 10.17 -3.12
CA ALA A 23 -9.62 10.79 -2.12
C ALA A 23 -9.56 12.33 -2.33
N PRO A 24 -9.45 13.14 -1.26
CA PRO A 24 -9.37 14.59 -1.35
C PRO A 24 -8.11 15.05 -2.09
N LYS A 25 -8.14 16.23 -2.73
CA LYS A 25 -6.94 16.79 -3.35
C LYS A 25 -5.82 16.99 -2.32
N GLY A 26 -4.60 16.66 -2.69
CA GLY A 26 -3.40 16.84 -1.85
C GLY A 26 -3.24 15.82 -0.71
N PHE A 27 -4.14 14.83 -0.58
CA PHE A 27 -4.05 13.81 0.47
C PHE A 27 -2.72 13.04 0.44
N ALA A 28 -2.21 12.76 -0.77
CA ALA A 28 -1.09 11.86 -0.95
C ALA A 28 0.25 12.44 -0.46
N SER A 29 0.36 13.77 -0.37
CA SER A 29 1.59 14.47 0.01
C SER A 29 1.56 15.02 1.44
N GLU A 30 0.47 14.84 2.19
CA GLU A 30 0.32 15.42 3.54
C GLU A 30 1.40 14.93 4.52
N TRP A 31 1.80 13.66 4.40
CA TRP A 31 2.83 13.04 5.22
C TRP A 31 4.16 13.82 5.15
N SER A 32 4.48 14.44 4.02
CA SER A 32 5.76 15.12 3.77
C SER A 32 5.87 16.53 4.37
N ARG A 33 4.75 17.12 4.82
CA ARG A 33 4.71 18.50 5.32
C ARG A 33 5.69 18.71 6.48
N GLY A 34 6.52 19.74 6.39
CA GLY A 34 7.51 20.07 7.42
C GLY A 34 8.77 19.21 7.43
N LEU A 35 8.94 18.27 6.49
CA LEU A 35 10.18 17.46 6.41
C LEU A 35 11.29 18.14 5.60
N GLY A 36 11.01 19.25 4.91
CA GLY A 36 11.98 19.93 4.02
C GLY A 36 12.45 19.02 2.87
N LEU A 37 11.57 18.17 2.38
CA LEU A 37 11.83 17.31 1.22
C LEU A 37 11.63 18.10 -0.08
N GLY A 38 12.44 17.84 -1.10
CA GLY A 38 12.38 18.56 -2.36
C GLY A 38 13.38 18.06 -3.40
N ARG A 39 13.63 18.87 -4.42
CA ARG A 39 14.67 18.63 -5.42
C ARG A 39 16.03 19.05 -4.88
N SER A 40 17.01 18.19 -5.09
CA SER A 40 18.41 18.38 -4.66
C SER A 40 19.42 17.98 -5.73
N GLY A 41 18.96 17.69 -6.95
CA GLY A 41 19.81 17.26 -8.06
C GLY A 41 20.12 15.76 -8.06
N ASN A 42 19.49 15.01 -7.14
CA ASN A 42 19.64 13.57 -7.06
C ASN A 42 18.99 12.87 -8.25
N ARG A 43 19.58 11.75 -8.66
CA ARG A 43 19.04 10.89 -9.72
C ARG A 43 18.05 9.84 -9.21
N ARG A 44 17.89 9.76 -7.88
CA ARG A 44 16.92 8.90 -7.19
C ARG A 44 15.71 9.69 -6.74
N LEU A 45 14.52 9.15 -6.98
CA LEU A 45 13.26 9.69 -6.49
C LEU A 45 12.67 8.74 -5.44
N LEU A 46 12.31 9.27 -4.26
CA LEU A 46 11.45 8.52 -3.33
C LEU A 46 10.04 8.46 -3.92
N PHE A 47 9.61 7.26 -4.32
CA PHE A 47 8.35 6.99 -4.99
C PHE A 47 7.46 6.15 -4.09
N THR A 48 6.41 6.77 -3.55
CA THR A 48 5.50 6.12 -2.61
C THR A 48 4.52 5.18 -3.31
N GLY A 49 4.28 5.40 -4.62
CA GLY A 49 3.21 4.71 -5.36
C GLY A 49 1.82 5.00 -4.80
N ALA A 50 1.69 5.99 -3.93
CA ALA A 50 0.52 6.39 -3.15
C ALA A 50 -0.17 5.29 -2.32
N LEU A 51 0.39 4.09 -2.21
CA LEU A 51 -0.38 2.96 -1.67
C LEU A 51 -0.62 3.09 -0.16
N TYR A 52 0.39 3.45 0.63
CA TYR A 52 0.22 3.74 2.06
C TYR A 52 -0.83 4.85 2.28
N GLN A 53 -0.79 5.90 1.46
CA GLN A 53 -1.70 7.04 1.56
C GLN A 53 -3.14 6.71 1.14
N LEU A 54 -3.32 5.79 0.18
CA LEU A 54 -4.63 5.38 -0.31
C LEU A 54 -5.35 4.41 0.62
N VAL A 55 -4.60 3.61 1.38
CA VAL A 55 -5.15 2.55 2.22
C VAL A 55 -6.28 3.00 3.19
N PRO A 56 -6.21 4.17 3.85
CA PRO A 56 -7.36 4.73 4.59
C PRO A 56 -8.62 4.98 3.75
N TYR A 57 -8.45 5.42 2.50
CA TYR A 57 -9.56 5.68 1.58
C TYR A 57 -10.10 4.41 0.93
N ILE A 58 -9.23 3.42 0.70
CA ILE A 58 -9.63 2.08 0.27
C ILE A 58 -10.53 1.46 1.35
N GLU A 59 -10.16 1.56 2.63
CA GLU A 59 -10.99 1.11 3.76
C GLU A 59 -12.37 1.77 3.76
N GLY A 60 -12.42 3.11 3.74
CA GLY A 60 -13.69 3.82 3.72
C GLY A 60 -14.55 3.51 2.48
N THR A 61 -13.92 3.26 1.33
CA THR A 61 -14.60 2.85 0.10
C THR A 61 -15.20 1.46 0.24
N VAL A 62 -14.47 0.50 0.83
CA VAL A 62 -15.00 -0.85 1.11
C VAL A 62 -16.20 -0.79 2.04
N ASP A 63 -16.16 0.04 3.09
CA ASP A 63 -17.27 0.18 4.03
C ASP A 63 -18.52 0.79 3.38
N LEU A 64 -18.33 1.76 2.49
CA LEU A 64 -19.39 2.29 1.64
C LEU A 64 -19.98 1.19 0.73
N LEU A 65 -19.14 0.39 0.08
CA LEU A 65 -19.60 -0.72 -0.78
C LEU A 65 -20.38 -1.77 0.02
N ARG A 66 -19.94 -2.12 1.22
CA ARG A 66 -20.68 -3.03 2.12
C ARG A 66 -22.04 -2.46 2.53
N ALA A 67 -22.15 -1.15 2.73
CA ALA A 67 -23.44 -0.50 2.98
C ALA A 67 -24.36 -0.60 1.74
N ILE A 68 -23.83 -0.31 0.56
CA ILE A 68 -24.56 -0.43 -0.72
C ILE A 68 -25.05 -1.86 -0.95
N GLU A 69 -24.21 -2.87 -0.70
CA GLU A 69 -24.58 -4.28 -0.85
C GLU A 69 -25.74 -4.67 0.07
N ARG A 70 -25.71 -4.22 1.35
CA ARG A 70 -26.79 -4.45 2.31
C ARG A 70 -28.11 -3.80 1.89
N SER A 71 -28.05 -2.67 1.18
CA SER A 71 -29.23 -1.95 0.66
C SER A 71 -29.80 -2.51 -0.64
N GLY A 72 -29.20 -3.56 -1.22
CA GLY A 72 -29.73 -4.24 -2.40
C GLY A 72 -29.83 -3.31 -3.63
N ALA A 73 -30.86 -3.48 -4.45
CA ALA A 73 -31.01 -2.75 -5.73
C ALA A 73 -31.05 -1.22 -5.58
N ALA A 74 -31.62 -0.71 -4.47
CA ALA A 74 -31.72 0.72 -4.21
C ALA A 74 -30.34 1.38 -4.00
N GLY A 75 -29.43 0.70 -3.29
CA GLY A 75 -28.06 1.19 -3.07
C GLY A 75 -27.28 1.32 -4.39
N TRP A 76 -27.38 0.33 -5.27
CA TRP A 76 -26.71 0.36 -6.58
C TRP A 76 -27.31 1.43 -7.51
N ALA A 77 -28.63 1.65 -7.46
CA ALA A 77 -29.27 2.74 -8.19
C ALA A 77 -28.76 4.11 -7.74
N ALA A 78 -28.62 4.32 -6.42
CA ALA A 78 -28.05 5.55 -5.86
C ALA A 78 -26.58 5.77 -6.29
N LEU A 79 -25.75 4.71 -6.31
CA LEU A 79 -24.37 4.80 -6.79
C LEU A 79 -24.30 5.19 -8.29
N ARG A 80 -25.19 4.64 -9.13
CA ARG A 80 -25.29 5.03 -10.55
C ARG A 80 -25.64 6.50 -10.71
N VAL A 81 -26.62 6.98 -9.94
CA VAL A 81 -27.00 8.41 -9.95
C VAL A 81 -25.83 9.27 -9.49
N ALA A 82 -25.17 8.92 -8.39
CA ALA A 82 -23.99 9.63 -7.90
C ALA A 82 -22.87 9.66 -8.95
N ARG A 83 -22.59 8.56 -9.65
CA ARG A 83 -21.60 8.50 -10.74
C ARG A 83 -21.96 9.45 -11.88
N VAL A 84 -23.21 9.46 -12.36
CA VAL A 84 -23.66 10.36 -13.43
C VAL A 84 -23.58 11.83 -12.99
N LEU A 85 -23.99 12.13 -11.76
CA LEU A 85 -23.94 13.49 -11.21
C LEU A 85 -22.51 13.93 -10.82
N SER A 86 -21.55 12.99 -10.75
CA SER A 86 -20.16 13.26 -10.35
C SER A 86 -19.30 13.89 -11.44
N THR A 87 -19.85 14.17 -12.63
CA THR A 87 -19.22 15.07 -13.61
C THR A 87 -19.30 16.52 -13.08
N GLY A 88 -18.57 16.81 -12.00
CA GLY A 88 -18.56 18.11 -11.32
C GLY A 88 -18.59 18.06 -9.78
N PHE A 89 -18.81 16.90 -9.17
CA PHE A 89 -18.90 16.75 -7.70
C PHE A 89 -17.67 16.05 -7.11
N ASP A 90 -17.21 16.52 -5.94
CA ASP A 90 -16.10 15.91 -5.20
C ASP A 90 -16.53 14.61 -4.50
N LEU A 91 -16.24 13.47 -5.14
CA LEU A 91 -16.57 12.13 -4.64
C LEU A 91 -15.81 11.77 -3.36
N SER A 92 -14.75 12.49 -2.99
CA SER A 92 -14.03 12.20 -1.75
C SER A 92 -14.91 12.38 -0.51
N SER A 93 -15.92 13.25 -0.58
CA SER A 93 -16.90 13.49 0.50
C SER A 93 -17.77 12.27 0.84
N LEU A 94 -17.87 11.29 -0.06
CA LEU A 94 -18.63 10.05 0.15
C LEU A 94 -17.85 9.03 0.98
N VAL A 95 -16.54 9.19 1.08
CA VAL A 95 -15.63 8.27 1.78
C VAL A 95 -15.18 8.92 3.07
N ARG A 96 -15.40 8.25 4.20
CA ARG A 96 -14.91 8.68 5.51
C ARG A 96 -13.78 7.76 5.96
N PRO A 97 -12.51 8.12 5.73
CA PRO A 97 -11.38 7.31 6.20
C PRO A 97 -11.29 7.33 7.74
N ASP A 98 -10.78 6.24 8.32
CA ASP A 98 -10.45 6.15 9.75
C ASP A 98 -9.30 7.13 10.09
N PRO A 99 -9.51 8.12 10.98
CA PRO A 99 -8.47 9.07 11.37
C PRO A 99 -7.21 8.41 11.97
N GLU A 100 -7.36 7.28 12.67
CA GLU A 100 -6.21 6.54 13.18
C GLU A 100 -5.35 5.99 12.05
N LEU A 101 -6.00 5.50 10.99
CA LEU A 101 -5.33 4.91 9.84
C LEU A 101 -4.67 5.98 8.97
N LEU A 102 -5.28 7.16 8.84
CA LEU A 102 -4.65 8.34 8.26
C LEU A 102 -3.37 8.70 9.02
N GLY A 103 -3.46 8.84 10.35
CA GLY A 103 -2.31 9.14 11.19
C GLY A 103 -1.21 8.07 11.09
N TRP A 104 -1.58 6.79 11.07
CA TRP A 104 -0.66 5.68 10.87
C TRP A 104 0.06 5.76 9.52
N SER A 105 -0.66 5.94 8.41
CA SER A 105 -0.04 6.00 7.08
C SER A 105 1.00 7.13 6.98
N ASN A 106 0.70 8.30 7.56
CA ASN A 106 1.61 9.43 7.61
C ASN A 106 2.85 9.13 8.47
N ARG A 107 2.69 8.47 9.63
CA ARG A 107 3.81 8.07 10.50
C ARG A 107 4.72 7.06 9.83
N VAL A 108 4.17 6.07 9.13
CA VAL A 108 4.98 5.07 8.41
C VAL A 108 5.86 5.73 7.35
N LEU A 109 5.29 6.58 6.48
CA LEU A 109 6.06 7.25 5.44
C LEU A 109 7.12 8.20 6.01
N ARG A 110 6.81 8.90 7.11
CA ARG A 110 7.80 9.70 7.86
C ARG A 110 8.92 8.84 8.43
N SER A 111 8.60 7.67 8.96
CA SER A 111 9.59 6.70 9.48
C SER A 111 10.50 6.22 8.35
N ILE A 112 9.94 5.88 7.19
CA ILE A 112 10.72 5.47 6.01
C ILE A 112 11.67 6.60 5.55
N ALA A 113 11.17 7.83 5.41
CA ALA A 113 12.00 8.96 5.01
C ALA A 113 13.10 9.27 6.05
N GLY A 114 12.79 9.13 7.34
CA GLY A 114 13.74 9.27 8.44
C GLY A 114 14.84 8.20 8.40
N LEU A 115 14.47 6.93 8.21
CA LEU A 115 15.40 5.81 8.08
C LEU A 115 16.34 5.97 6.89
N LEU A 116 15.83 6.41 5.74
CA LEU A 116 16.64 6.68 4.54
C LEU A 116 17.67 7.78 4.81
N ARG A 117 17.24 8.91 5.40
CA ARG A 117 18.14 10.02 5.76
C ARG A 117 19.20 9.59 6.78
N ALA A 118 18.79 8.88 7.82
CA ALA A 118 19.71 8.40 8.85
C ALA A 118 20.71 7.36 8.31
N SER A 119 20.35 6.65 7.24
CA SER A 119 21.23 5.71 6.54
C SER A 119 22.11 6.39 5.48
N GLY A 120 22.08 7.73 5.38
CA GLY A 120 22.88 8.50 4.42
C GLY A 120 22.40 8.36 2.97
N VAL A 121 21.16 7.95 2.75
CA VAL A 121 20.60 7.78 1.41
C VAL A 121 20.17 9.12 0.85
N GLU A 122 20.74 9.50 -0.28
CA GLU A 122 20.37 10.70 -1.03
C GLU A 122 19.22 10.41 -2.00
N PHE A 123 18.17 11.24 -1.94
CA PHE A 123 17.00 11.13 -2.81
C PHE A 123 16.28 12.46 -2.91
N ASP A 124 15.60 12.66 -4.04
CA ASP A 124 14.61 13.72 -4.21
C ASP A 124 13.22 13.22 -3.80
N TYR A 125 12.36 14.17 -3.43
CA TYR A 125 10.92 13.94 -3.34
C TYR A 125 10.20 15.13 -3.96
N VAL A 126 9.33 14.84 -4.93
CA VAL A 126 8.59 15.81 -5.71
C VAL A 126 7.14 15.35 -5.70
N PRO A 127 6.24 15.94 -4.90
CA PRO A 127 4.88 15.43 -4.69
C PRO A 127 4.14 15.00 -5.96
N GLU A 128 4.27 15.78 -7.03
CA GLU A 128 3.62 15.55 -8.33
C GLU A 128 4.11 14.28 -9.05
N LEU A 129 5.28 13.76 -8.67
CA LEU A 129 5.90 12.56 -9.23
C LEU A 129 5.94 11.43 -8.19
N SER A 130 6.44 11.73 -6.99
CA SER A 130 6.65 10.81 -5.87
C SER A 130 5.38 10.13 -5.41
N ASP A 131 4.25 10.85 -5.45
CA ASP A 131 2.96 10.36 -4.98
C ASP A 131 2.00 10.02 -6.13
N MET A 132 2.50 9.89 -7.36
CA MET A 132 1.71 9.24 -8.40
C MET A 132 1.39 7.81 -7.96
N TYR A 133 0.14 7.39 -8.18
CA TYR A 133 -0.24 6.02 -7.93
C TYR A 133 0.57 5.05 -8.79
N SER A 134 0.79 3.83 -8.30
CA SER A 134 1.53 2.80 -9.05
C SER A 134 0.67 2.01 -10.03
N GLY A 135 -0.67 2.09 -9.91
CA GLY A 135 -1.60 1.30 -10.72
C GLY A 135 -1.92 -0.10 -10.15
N VAL A 136 -1.43 -0.42 -8.95
CA VAL A 136 -1.52 -1.77 -8.32
C VAL A 136 -2.91 -2.39 -8.39
N LEU A 137 -3.97 -1.68 -7.96
CA LEU A 137 -5.33 -2.21 -7.91
C LEU A 137 -5.92 -2.40 -9.31
N LEU A 138 -5.54 -1.58 -10.29
CA LEU A 138 -5.95 -1.80 -11.68
C LEU A 138 -5.39 -3.13 -12.17
N ARG A 139 -4.12 -3.40 -11.89
CA ARG A 139 -3.46 -4.67 -12.24
C ARG A 139 -4.07 -5.84 -11.48
N ASP A 140 -4.22 -5.73 -10.16
CA ASP A 140 -4.74 -6.80 -9.29
C ASP A 140 -6.19 -7.17 -9.65
N TYR A 141 -6.97 -6.23 -10.19
CA TYR A 141 -8.33 -6.48 -10.68
C TYR A 141 -8.44 -6.80 -12.18
N GLY A 142 -7.31 -6.95 -12.87
CA GLY A 142 -7.28 -7.34 -14.27
C GLY A 142 -7.75 -6.25 -15.24
N LEU A 143 -7.77 -4.99 -14.81
CA LEU A 143 -8.03 -3.81 -15.65
C LEU A 143 -6.77 -3.47 -16.47
N MET A 144 -6.31 -4.40 -17.30
CA MET A 144 -4.98 -4.36 -17.90
C MET A 144 -4.77 -3.18 -18.86
N GLU A 145 -5.81 -2.78 -19.59
CA GLU A 145 -5.71 -1.65 -20.52
C GLU A 145 -5.65 -0.32 -19.76
N ALA A 146 -6.44 -0.16 -18.69
CA ALA A 146 -6.34 0.98 -17.77
C ALA A 146 -4.97 1.02 -17.08
N PHE A 147 -4.50 -0.13 -16.59
CA PHE A 147 -3.18 -0.27 -16.00
C PHE A 147 -2.06 0.12 -16.98
N ARG A 148 -2.15 -0.31 -18.25
CA ARG A 148 -1.19 0.05 -19.30
C ARG A 148 -1.15 1.56 -19.52
N ARG A 149 -2.31 2.21 -19.68
CA ARG A 149 -2.39 3.68 -19.82
C ARG A 149 -1.83 4.40 -18.59
N HIS A 150 -2.13 3.90 -17.39
CA HIS A 150 -1.62 4.47 -16.14
C HIS A 150 -0.10 4.35 -16.02
N ALA A 151 0.43 3.16 -16.27
CA ALA A 151 1.86 2.89 -16.25
C ALA A 151 2.61 3.79 -17.25
N GLU A 152 2.06 4.00 -18.45
CA GLU A 152 2.64 4.89 -19.45
C GLU A 152 2.77 6.33 -18.95
N ARG A 153 1.74 6.85 -18.25
CA ARG A 153 1.79 8.19 -17.63
C ARG A 153 2.90 8.27 -16.56
N VAL A 154 2.97 7.30 -15.66
CA VAL A 154 3.96 7.28 -14.57
C VAL A 154 5.38 7.21 -15.12
N VAL A 155 5.64 6.26 -16.03
CA VAL A 155 6.96 6.08 -16.62
C VAL A 155 7.42 7.31 -17.40
N ASN A 156 6.53 7.91 -18.19
CA ASN A 156 6.86 9.10 -18.97
C ASN A 156 7.13 10.31 -18.06
N ALA A 157 6.34 10.50 -16.99
CA ALA A 157 6.53 11.59 -16.04
C ALA A 157 7.88 11.49 -15.31
N ILE A 158 8.22 10.30 -14.79
CA ILE A 158 9.48 10.05 -14.09
C ILE A 158 10.68 10.20 -15.03
N ALA A 159 10.61 9.60 -16.22
CA ALA A 159 11.70 9.67 -17.20
C ALA A 159 11.93 11.09 -17.71
N SER A 160 10.86 11.85 -18.01
CA SER A 160 10.96 13.23 -18.49
C SER A 160 11.51 14.18 -17.41
N ALA A 161 11.33 13.84 -16.14
CA ALA A 161 11.92 14.57 -15.02
C ALA A 161 13.39 14.23 -14.75
N GLY A 162 13.99 13.30 -15.50
CA GLY A 162 15.41 12.95 -15.43
C GLY A 162 15.78 11.98 -14.30
N TYR A 163 14.80 11.35 -13.64
CA TYR A 163 15.08 10.38 -12.60
C TYR A 163 15.46 9.01 -13.18
N GLU A 164 16.51 8.43 -12.63
CA GLU A 164 17.14 7.21 -13.15
C GLU A 164 16.72 5.95 -12.41
N GLU A 165 16.39 6.08 -11.12
CA GLU A 165 16.00 4.99 -10.22
C GLU A 165 14.97 5.53 -9.22
N VAL A 166 14.00 4.71 -8.84
CA VAL A 166 13.03 5.04 -7.79
C VAL A 166 13.26 4.19 -6.53
N ILE A 167 13.22 4.83 -5.36
CA ILE A 167 13.18 4.14 -4.07
C ILE A 167 11.71 3.91 -3.74
N VAL A 168 11.28 2.66 -3.63
CA VAL A 168 9.88 2.31 -3.37
C VAL A 168 9.66 1.84 -1.95
N VAL A 169 8.48 2.18 -1.42
CA VAL A 169 8.18 2.04 0.01
C VAL A 169 7.37 0.79 0.36
N ASP A 170 6.86 0.06 -0.62
CA ASP A 170 6.03 -1.12 -0.39
C ASP A 170 6.18 -2.22 -1.47
N PRO A 171 5.80 -3.48 -1.15
CA PRO A 171 5.96 -4.61 -2.05
C PRO A 171 5.16 -4.54 -3.35
N HIS A 172 3.91 -4.07 -3.28
CA HIS A 172 3.03 -4.06 -4.44
C HIS A 172 3.49 -3.00 -5.43
N THR A 173 3.86 -1.81 -4.94
CA THR A 173 4.45 -0.77 -5.77
C THR A 173 5.74 -1.26 -6.43
N LEU A 174 6.65 -1.93 -5.68
CA LEU A 174 7.88 -2.47 -6.25
C LEU A 174 7.61 -3.42 -7.42
N ASP A 175 6.74 -4.41 -7.22
CA ASP A 175 6.41 -5.37 -8.28
C ASP A 175 5.66 -4.72 -9.46
N ALA A 176 4.73 -3.79 -9.18
CA ALA A 176 3.97 -3.12 -10.22
C ALA A 176 4.87 -2.29 -11.14
N VAL A 177 5.75 -1.45 -10.58
CA VAL A 177 6.59 -0.55 -11.40
C VAL A 177 7.75 -1.26 -12.09
N THR A 178 8.14 -2.44 -11.60
CA THR A 178 9.21 -3.25 -12.21
C THR A 178 8.64 -4.27 -13.20
N ASN A 179 8.02 -5.33 -12.68
CA ASN A 179 7.53 -6.46 -13.46
C ASN A 179 6.20 -6.10 -14.16
N GLY A 180 5.27 -5.48 -13.45
CA GLY A 180 3.97 -5.11 -14.01
C GLY A 180 4.11 -4.15 -15.20
N TYR A 181 4.92 -3.11 -15.08
CA TYR A 181 5.15 -2.16 -16.18
C TYR A 181 5.89 -2.83 -17.33
N ARG A 182 6.87 -3.70 -17.06
CA ARG A 182 7.56 -4.48 -18.10
C ARG A 182 6.60 -5.37 -18.88
N GLU A 183 5.69 -6.06 -18.19
CA GLU A 183 4.64 -6.88 -18.82
C GLU A 183 3.70 -6.04 -19.70
N ALA A 184 3.31 -4.84 -19.23
CA ALA A 184 2.33 -4.01 -19.92
C ALA A 184 2.90 -3.15 -21.06
N LEU A 185 4.16 -2.69 -20.94
CA LEU A 185 4.78 -1.69 -21.82
C LEU A 185 6.06 -2.19 -22.51
N GLY A 186 6.54 -3.39 -22.20
CA GLY A 186 7.85 -3.88 -22.64
C GLY A 186 9.04 -3.28 -21.87
N ARG A 187 8.79 -2.36 -20.92
CA ARG A 187 9.81 -1.75 -20.04
C ARG A 187 9.24 -1.45 -18.66
N GLY A 188 10.07 -1.56 -17.62
CA GLY A 188 9.74 -1.16 -16.25
C GLY A 188 10.63 -0.02 -15.77
N LEU A 189 10.33 0.51 -14.58
CA LEU A 189 11.24 1.42 -13.88
C LEU A 189 12.40 0.63 -13.24
N ARG A 190 13.57 1.26 -13.17
CA ARG A 190 14.60 0.83 -12.22
C ARG A 190 14.13 1.22 -10.83
N ALA A 191 13.91 0.24 -9.97
CA ALA A 191 13.36 0.46 -8.64
C ALA A 191 14.05 -0.44 -7.61
N VAL A 192 14.19 0.08 -6.39
CA VAL A 192 14.79 -0.63 -5.26
C VAL A 192 13.90 -0.47 -4.03
N SER A 193 13.74 -1.54 -3.26
CA SER A 193 13.02 -1.44 -1.98
C SER A 193 13.78 -0.56 -1.01
N TYR A 194 13.10 0.33 -0.29
CA TYR A 194 13.74 1.11 0.78
C TYR A 194 14.43 0.21 1.82
N LEU A 195 13.94 -1.02 2.03
CA LEU A 195 14.53 -1.98 2.97
C LEU A 195 15.98 -2.36 2.60
N GLU A 196 16.35 -2.30 1.32
CA GLU A 196 17.72 -2.60 0.88
C GLU A 196 18.69 -1.46 1.24
N LEU A 197 18.17 -0.26 1.43
CA LEU A 197 18.95 0.98 1.60
C LEU A 197 19.06 1.45 3.04
N VAL A 198 18.26 0.87 3.96
CA VAL A 198 18.19 1.34 5.34
C VAL A 198 18.91 0.42 6.33
N ARG A 199 19.23 0.99 7.49
CA ARG A 199 19.58 0.26 8.71
C ARG A 199 18.66 0.69 9.85
N PRO A 200 18.42 -0.16 10.87
CA PRO A 200 17.66 0.25 12.04
C PRO A 200 18.33 1.43 12.75
N THR A 201 17.56 2.44 13.12
CA THR A 201 18.04 3.60 13.89
C THR A 201 17.73 3.47 15.38
N SER A 202 16.97 2.45 15.76
CA SER A 202 16.62 2.14 17.14
C SER A 202 16.82 0.66 17.42
N ARG A 203 16.96 0.33 18.72
CA ARG A 203 16.85 -1.05 19.19
C ARG A 203 15.57 -1.19 20.00
N VAL A 204 14.84 -2.27 19.75
CA VAL A 204 13.57 -2.57 20.41
C VAL A 204 13.62 -4.01 20.95
N ALA A 205 13.43 -4.16 22.26
CA ALA A 205 13.25 -5.47 22.87
C ALA A 205 11.81 -5.94 22.62
N LEU A 206 11.59 -6.57 21.46
CA LEU A 206 10.28 -7.05 21.02
C LEU A 206 10.38 -8.48 20.53
N ARG A 207 9.46 -9.35 20.96
CA ARG A 207 9.24 -10.66 20.36
C ARG A 207 8.04 -10.59 19.42
N ALA A 208 8.22 -10.82 18.13
CA ALA A 208 7.14 -10.65 17.15
C ALA A 208 7.14 -11.68 16.03
N ALA A 209 5.93 -12.07 15.63
CA ALA A 209 5.72 -12.88 14.45
C ALA A 209 5.89 -12.04 13.18
N VAL A 210 6.52 -12.57 12.15
CA VAL A 210 6.60 -11.88 10.85
C VAL A 210 5.49 -12.34 9.94
N HIS A 211 4.72 -11.40 9.39
CA HIS A 211 3.86 -11.65 8.25
C HIS A 211 4.58 -11.27 6.95
N ASP A 212 5.02 -12.28 6.23
CA ASP A 212 5.59 -12.09 4.90
C ASP A 212 4.52 -11.62 3.91
N SER A 213 4.80 -10.50 3.23
CA SER A 213 4.04 -10.08 2.05
C SER A 213 4.18 -11.15 0.97
N CYS A 214 3.06 -11.61 0.40
CA CYS A 214 3.09 -12.55 -0.71
C CYS A 214 3.83 -11.99 -1.92
N VAL A 215 3.84 -10.68 -2.12
CA VAL A 215 4.55 -10.02 -3.24
C VAL A 215 6.05 -10.05 -3.00
N TYR A 216 6.53 -9.61 -1.82
CA TYR A 216 7.96 -9.73 -1.50
C TYR A 216 8.41 -11.19 -1.52
N ALA A 217 7.71 -12.08 -0.82
CA ALA A 217 8.16 -13.46 -0.66
C ALA A 217 8.10 -14.28 -1.96
N ARG A 218 6.98 -14.26 -2.69
CA ARG A 218 6.76 -15.17 -3.84
C ARG A 218 7.17 -14.57 -5.16
N ARG A 219 7.01 -13.27 -5.35
CA ARG A 219 7.25 -12.62 -6.65
C ARG A 219 8.63 -11.98 -6.74
N LEU A 220 9.15 -11.48 -5.62
CA LEU A 220 10.41 -10.76 -5.57
C LEU A 220 11.51 -11.54 -4.82
N GLY A 221 11.19 -12.67 -4.19
CA GLY A 221 12.16 -13.49 -3.46
C GLY A 221 12.73 -12.83 -2.19
N ILE A 222 12.14 -11.74 -1.73
CA ILE A 222 12.57 -10.98 -0.55
C ILE A 222 11.93 -11.61 0.69
N VAL A 223 12.70 -12.47 1.36
CA VAL A 223 12.28 -13.16 2.60
C VAL A 223 13.25 -12.86 3.74
N GLU A 224 14.56 -13.04 3.54
CA GLU A 224 15.53 -12.91 4.63
C GLU A 224 15.86 -11.45 5.00
N LEU A 225 15.80 -10.53 4.02
CA LEU A 225 16.14 -9.12 4.25
C LEU A 225 15.32 -8.47 5.38
N PRO A 226 13.97 -8.54 5.40
CA PRO A 226 13.17 -8.03 6.53
C PRO A 226 13.57 -8.64 7.88
N ARG A 227 13.85 -9.95 7.92
CA ARG A 227 14.23 -10.67 9.15
C ARG A 227 15.59 -10.19 9.66
N LYS A 228 16.55 -10.03 8.76
CA LYS A 228 17.88 -9.48 9.09
C LYS A 228 17.76 -8.10 9.73
N LEU A 229 17.03 -7.17 9.11
CA LEU A 229 16.82 -5.83 9.65
C LEU A 229 16.13 -5.86 11.03
N LEU A 230 15.12 -6.71 11.20
CA LEU A 230 14.44 -6.87 12.49
C LEU A 230 15.37 -7.40 13.58
N ARG A 231 16.21 -8.41 13.28
CA ARG A 231 17.21 -8.91 14.24
C ARG A 231 18.27 -7.86 14.56
N GLU A 232 18.72 -7.08 13.58
CA GLU A 232 19.62 -5.94 13.80
C GLU A 232 18.99 -4.88 14.71
N ALA A 233 17.67 -4.69 14.63
CA ALA A 233 16.88 -3.84 15.52
C ALA A 233 16.64 -4.47 16.91
N GLY A 234 17.14 -5.67 17.19
CA GLY A 234 16.98 -6.35 18.48
C GLY A 234 15.66 -7.14 18.64
N VAL A 235 14.90 -7.33 17.57
CA VAL A 235 13.65 -8.10 17.59
C VAL A 235 13.94 -9.60 17.64
N GLU A 236 13.31 -10.31 18.57
CA GLU A 236 13.20 -11.76 18.56
C GLU A 236 12.13 -12.16 17.53
N VAL A 237 12.58 -12.47 16.32
CA VAL A 237 11.71 -12.87 15.21
C VAL A 237 11.23 -14.30 15.42
N VAL A 238 9.91 -14.50 15.39
CA VAL A 238 9.30 -15.83 15.42
C VAL A 238 8.50 -16.11 14.15
N GLU A 239 8.55 -17.35 13.68
CA GLU A 239 7.88 -17.76 12.45
C GLU A 239 6.49 -18.35 12.76
N PRO A 240 5.41 -17.76 12.25
CA PRO A 240 4.10 -18.40 12.27
C PRO A 240 4.04 -19.58 11.29
N PRO A 241 3.05 -20.49 11.41
CA PRO A 241 2.79 -21.49 10.37
C PRO A 241 2.65 -20.84 8.99
N ARG A 242 3.09 -21.54 7.93
CA ARG A 242 3.04 -21.04 6.55
C ARG A 242 3.68 -19.66 6.44
N SER A 243 5.02 -19.60 6.52
CA SER A 243 5.83 -18.38 6.39
C SER A 243 6.83 -18.48 5.24
N GLY A 244 7.59 -17.41 5.02
CA GLY A 244 8.54 -17.29 3.92
C GLY A 244 7.86 -17.38 2.55
N ALA A 245 8.46 -18.11 1.60
CA ALA A 245 7.89 -18.32 0.27
C ALA A 245 6.48 -18.96 0.32
N TRP A 246 6.18 -19.73 1.36
CA TRP A 246 4.89 -20.40 1.56
C TRP A 246 3.90 -19.59 2.40
N THR A 247 4.13 -18.28 2.57
CA THR A 247 3.32 -17.38 3.40
C THR A 247 1.82 -17.47 3.15
N TYR A 248 1.02 -17.59 4.20
CA TYR A 248 -0.44 -17.53 4.04
C TYR A 248 -0.91 -16.10 3.71
N CYS A 249 -1.89 -15.98 2.81
CA CYS A 249 -2.35 -14.69 2.30
C CYS A 249 -3.02 -13.85 3.40
N CYS A 250 -2.87 -12.52 3.34
CA CYS A 250 -3.60 -11.61 4.21
C CYS A 250 -5.07 -11.46 3.81
N GLY A 251 -5.44 -11.75 2.56
CA GLY A 251 -6.79 -11.58 1.98
C GLY A 251 -7.03 -10.23 1.28
N GLY A 252 -6.14 -9.25 1.45
CA GLY A 252 -6.38 -7.84 1.12
C GLY A 252 -6.92 -7.54 -0.28
N PRO A 253 -6.23 -7.94 -1.38
CA PRO A 253 -6.68 -7.60 -2.73
C PRO A 253 -8.09 -8.09 -3.06
N LEU A 254 -8.55 -9.19 -2.44
CA LEU A 254 -9.90 -9.74 -2.67
C LEU A 254 -11.02 -8.90 -2.06
N GLU A 255 -10.72 -7.95 -1.18
CA GLU A 255 -11.74 -7.32 -0.34
C GLU A 255 -12.82 -6.56 -1.14
N ALA A 256 -12.45 -5.87 -2.23
CA ALA A 256 -13.45 -5.17 -3.06
C ALA A 256 -14.32 -6.13 -3.89
N LEU A 257 -13.90 -7.38 -4.10
CA LEU A 257 -14.61 -8.34 -4.96
C LEU A 257 -15.39 -9.38 -4.15
N MET A 258 -14.78 -9.87 -3.06
CA MET A 258 -15.29 -10.93 -2.21
C MET A 258 -14.98 -10.60 -0.74
N PRO A 259 -15.66 -9.61 -0.14
CA PRO A 259 -15.36 -9.13 1.21
C PRO A 259 -15.37 -10.24 2.27
N SER A 260 -16.38 -11.13 2.23
CA SER A 260 -16.51 -12.23 3.19
C SER A 260 -15.38 -13.25 3.09
N LEU A 261 -14.94 -13.57 1.86
CA LEU A 261 -13.81 -14.49 1.65
C LEU A 261 -12.49 -13.84 2.10
N SER A 262 -12.27 -12.57 1.75
CA SER A 262 -11.12 -11.80 2.24
C SER A 262 -11.05 -11.83 3.77
N GLN A 263 -12.18 -11.59 4.45
CA GLN A 263 -12.26 -11.61 5.90
C GLN A 263 -11.95 -13.00 6.48
N ALA A 264 -12.49 -14.07 5.91
CA ALA A 264 -12.21 -15.44 6.37
C ALA A 264 -10.72 -15.83 6.23
N VAL A 265 -10.09 -15.43 5.11
CA VAL A 265 -8.65 -15.61 4.88
C VAL A 265 -7.84 -14.81 5.91
N ALA A 266 -8.18 -13.54 6.12
CA ALA A 266 -7.52 -12.67 7.07
C ALA A 266 -7.63 -13.17 8.52
N GLN A 267 -8.80 -13.65 8.94
CA GLN A 267 -9.03 -14.21 10.28
C GLN A 267 -8.19 -15.47 10.51
N THR A 268 -8.10 -16.33 9.51
CA THR A 268 -7.24 -17.52 9.58
C THR A 268 -5.79 -17.09 9.79
N ARG A 269 -5.32 -16.10 9.01
CA ARG A 269 -3.95 -15.59 9.15
C ARG A 269 -3.69 -14.91 10.49
N ALA A 270 -4.62 -14.08 10.97
CA ALA A 270 -4.49 -13.39 12.24
C ALA A 270 -4.41 -14.38 13.42
N LYS A 271 -5.14 -15.49 13.37
CA LYS A 271 -5.04 -16.57 14.38
C LYS A 271 -3.67 -17.25 14.36
N GLU A 272 -3.10 -17.52 13.19
CA GLU A 272 -1.74 -18.08 13.09
C GLU A 272 -0.68 -17.14 13.64
N LEU A 273 -0.78 -15.85 13.30
CA LEU A 273 0.12 -14.82 13.83
C LEU A 273 0.00 -14.73 15.35
N ARG A 274 -1.23 -14.68 15.87
CA ARG A 274 -1.50 -14.62 17.32
C ARG A 274 -1.00 -15.86 18.06
N GLY A 275 -1.09 -17.03 17.44
CA GLY A 275 -0.58 -18.29 17.98
C GLY A 275 0.95 -18.32 18.09
N ALA A 276 1.66 -17.56 17.26
CA ALA A 276 3.12 -17.46 17.31
C ALA A 276 3.63 -16.37 18.27
N SER A 277 2.96 -15.21 18.32
CA SER A 277 3.30 -14.12 19.24
C SER A 277 2.12 -13.17 19.49
N GLU A 278 2.21 -12.37 20.54
CA GLU A 278 1.24 -11.30 20.84
C GLU A 278 1.39 -10.10 19.90
N ALA A 279 2.55 -9.95 19.27
CA ALA A 279 2.82 -8.93 18.27
C ALA A 279 3.14 -9.57 16.91
N ALA A 280 2.68 -8.94 15.83
CA ALA A 280 3.06 -9.29 14.47
C ALA A 280 3.51 -8.06 13.68
N ILE A 281 4.52 -8.25 12.84
CA ILE A 281 5.10 -7.21 12.00
C ILE A 281 4.72 -7.48 10.54
N THR A 282 4.20 -6.45 9.88
CA THR A 282 3.90 -6.44 8.45
C THR A 282 4.82 -5.44 7.74
N MET A 283 4.92 -5.55 6.42
CA MET A 283 5.76 -4.69 5.58
C MET A 283 5.03 -4.25 4.31
N CYS A 284 3.70 -4.29 4.35
CA CYS A 284 2.82 -4.04 3.23
C CYS A 284 1.57 -3.35 3.75
N PRO A 285 1.18 -2.19 3.21
CA PRO A 285 0.03 -1.47 3.72
C PRO A 285 -1.30 -2.22 3.50
N ILE A 286 -1.43 -2.95 2.38
CA ILE A 286 -2.59 -3.81 2.12
C ILE A 286 -2.68 -4.95 3.16
N CYS A 287 -1.55 -5.56 3.51
CA CYS A 287 -1.54 -6.58 4.56
C CYS A 287 -1.91 -5.98 5.92
N TYR A 288 -1.38 -4.80 6.24
CA TYR A 288 -1.64 -4.14 7.52
C TYR A 288 -3.13 -3.89 7.72
N ILE A 289 -3.84 -3.25 6.77
CA ILE A 289 -5.27 -2.98 6.98
C ILE A 289 -6.13 -4.22 7.07
N ASN A 290 -5.87 -5.23 6.23
CA ASN A 290 -6.70 -6.42 6.22
C ASN A 290 -6.50 -7.23 7.50
N LEU A 291 -5.25 -7.35 7.97
CA LEU A 291 -4.94 -8.02 9.23
C LEU A 291 -5.36 -7.19 10.44
N ARG A 292 -5.30 -5.84 10.41
CA ARG A 292 -5.78 -4.96 11.49
C ARG A 292 -7.24 -5.25 11.81
N ARG A 293 -8.09 -5.31 10.79
CA ARG A 293 -9.52 -5.65 10.97
C ARG A 293 -9.70 -7.06 11.55
N ALA A 294 -8.96 -8.03 11.03
CA ALA A 294 -9.04 -9.42 11.47
C ALA A 294 -8.46 -9.66 12.88
N SER A 295 -7.62 -8.75 13.37
CA SER A 295 -6.98 -8.84 14.70
C SER A 295 -7.84 -8.27 15.83
N ARG A 296 -8.93 -7.58 15.52
CA ARG A 296 -9.87 -7.04 16.52
C ARG A 296 -10.41 -8.19 17.39
N GLY A 297 -10.21 -8.08 18.70
CA GLY A 297 -10.63 -9.11 19.67
C GLY A 297 -9.71 -10.32 19.80
N LEU A 298 -8.61 -10.41 19.04
CA LEU A 298 -7.62 -11.50 19.16
C LEU A 298 -6.44 -11.17 20.09
N GLY A 299 -6.34 -9.92 20.55
CA GLY A 299 -5.18 -9.46 21.32
C GLY A 299 -3.86 -9.54 20.53
N LEU A 300 -3.93 -9.41 19.19
CA LEU A 300 -2.76 -9.36 18.32
C LEU A 300 -2.42 -7.89 18.01
N ARG A 301 -1.23 -7.45 18.44
CA ARG A 301 -0.68 -6.12 18.13
C ARG A 301 0.00 -6.15 16.76
N LEU A 302 -0.51 -5.40 15.79
CA LEU A 302 0.11 -5.27 14.48
C LEU A 302 0.99 -4.02 14.39
N LEU A 303 2.14 -4.18 13.74
CA LEU A 303 3.14 -3.13 13.54
C LEU A 303 3.57 -3.09 12.08
N ASP A 304 3.93 -1.91 11.59
CA ASP A 304 4.68 -1.79 10.34
C ASP A 304 6.19 -1.91 10.62
N ILE A 305 6.91 -2.59 9.73
CA ILE A 305 8.36 -2.75 9.85
C ILE A 305 9.08 -1.40 9.94
N ALA A 306 8.65 -0.37 9.21
CA ALA A 306 9.31 0.93 9.25
C ALA A 306 9.26 1.55 10.65
N GLU A 307 8.11 1.49 11.33
CA GLU A 307 7.94 1.99 12.71
C GLU A 307 8.84 1.21 13.68
N VAL A 308 9.00 -0.11 13.48
CA VAL A 308 9.88 -0.94 14.32
C VAL A 308 11.35 -0.59 14.12
N LEU A 309 11.78 -0.37 12.88
CA LEU A 309 13.16 -0.02 12.57
C LEU A 309 13.52 1.40 13.04
N SER A 310 12.55 2.33 13.02
CA SER A 310 12.76 3.72 13.44
C SER A 310 12.64 3.93 14.95
N GLY A 311 11.91 3.07 15.67
CA GLY A 311 11.69 3.16 17.12
C GLY A 311 10.37 3.79 17.54
N GLY A 312 9.41 3.89 16.62
CA GLY A 312 8.12 4.58 16.81
C GLY A 312 8.09 5.99 16.26
#